data_AF-A0A1S8MAL3-F1
#
_entry.id   AF-A0A1S8MAL3-F1
#
_cell.length_a   1.000
_cell.length_b   1.000
_cell.length_c   1.000
_cell.angle_alpha   90.00
_cell.angle_beta   90.00
_cell.angle_gamma   90.00
#
_symmetry.space_group_name_H-M   'P 1'
#
loop_
_entity.id
_entity.type
_entity.pdbx_description
1 polymer ?
#
loop_
_entity_poly.entity_id
_entity_poly.type
_entity_poly.pdbx_seq_one_letter_code
_entity_poly.pdbx_strand_id
1 'polypeptide(L)'
;MNINSINFTSQTAKTYKNSDNKNPNDTFSDKLNDAVTDDTGYASLLNEINNEPKDDREEDRKLYEVLKYHGFDCKGHSLQWVKGHCGLVTFPPITVPGHIRTAYNNYINNLPLSTEEKAKISFDLATEYGLYIKNNPNAAISVSYNTDSMKELINHLMNNNENYNNSKDFSSMRIYENTKILLNNFMNILN
;
A
#
# COMPACT_ATOMS: atom_id res chain seq x y z
N MET A 1 -28.19 14.60 59.38
CA MET A 1 -27.66 14.98 58.05
C MET A 1 -26.16 14.76 58.10
N ASN A 2 -25.65 13.74 57.39
CA ASN A 2 -24.23 13.41 57.33
C ASN A 2 -23.77 13.61 55.89
N ILE A 3 -22.78 14.48 55.68
CA ILE A 3 -22.11 14.65 54.40
C ILE A 3 -20.84 13.81 54.46
N ASN A 4 -20.79 12.72 53.69
CA ASN A 4 -19.57 11.94 53.50
C ASN A 4 -18.62 12.72 52.56
N SER A 5 -17.42 13.00 53.03
CA SER A 5 -16.34 13.63 52.28
C SER A 5 -15.76 12.68 51.22
N ILE A 6 -15.73 13.11 49.95
CA ILE A 6 -15.08 12.38 48.85
C ILE A 6 -13.59 12.71 48.87
N ASN A 7 -12.75 11.70 49.10
CA ASN A 7 -11.29 11.81 48.95
C ASN A 7 -10.91 11.64 47.48
N PHE A 8 -10.39 12.70 46.86
CA PHE A 8 -9.71 12.61 45.56
C PHE A 8 -8.25 12.22 45.79
N THR A 9 -7.88 10.99 45.43
CA THR A 9 -6.48 10.57 45.36
C THR A 9 -5.85 11.13 44.08
N SER A 10 -4.93 12.07 44.24
CA SER A 10 -4.09 12.57 43.14
C SER A 10 -3.07 11.50 42.75
N GLN A 11 -3.28 10.79 41.64
CA GLN A 11 -2.20 10.04 41.02
C GLN A 11 -1.31 10.99 40.22
N THR A 12 -0.11 11.20 40.75
CA THR A 12 0.98 11.94 40.12
C THR A 12 1.46 11.24 38.85
N ALA A 13 1.30 11.87 37.70
CA ALA A 13 1.92 11.46 36.44
C ALA A 13 3.44 11.60 36.55
N LYS A 14 4.17 10.49 36.38
CA LYS A 14 5.62 10.50 36.18
C LYS A 14 5.95 11.15 34.84
N THR A 15 6.58 12.32 34.88
CA THR A 15 7.07 13.05 33.71
C THR A 15 8.32 12.37 33.17
N TYR A 16 8.23 11.74 31.99
CA TYR A 16 9.39 11.44 31.17
C TYR A 16 9.88 12.76 30.55
N LYS A 17 11.05 13.23 30.96
CA LYS A 17 11.75 14.32 30.28
C LYS A 17 12.28 13.76 28.96
N ASN A 18 11.69 14.18 27.85
CA ASN A 18 12.35 14.12 26.55
C ASN A 18 12.71 15.56 26.17
N SER A 19 14.00 15.83 26.11
CA SER A 19 14.56 17.11 25.70
C SER A 19 14.56 17.17 24.18
N ASP A 20 13.42 17.53 23.60
CA ASP A 20 13.35 18.08 22.24
C ASP A 20 12.44 19.29 22.28
N ASN A 21 13.01 20.42 21.90
CA ASN A 21 12.40 21.74 21.98
C ASN A 21 11.35 21.88 20.87
N LYS A 22 10.16 21.29 21.08
CA LYS A 22 8.96 21.58 20.30
C LYS A 22 7.85 22.00 21.26
N ASN A 23 7.22 23.13 20.94
CA ASN A 23 6.14 23.71 21.70
C ASN A 23 5.08 22.63 22.06
N PRO A 24 4.87 22.30 23.34
CA PRO A 24 3.92 21.25 23.73
C PRO A 24 2.46 21.69 23.53
N ASN A 25 2.21 22.99 23.37
CA ASN A 25 0.88 23.53 23.11
C ASN A 25 0.46 23.40 21.64
N ASP A 26 1.40 23.24 20.70
CA ASP A 26 1.06 23.03 19.29
C ASP A 26 0.59 21.59 19.08
N THR A 27 1.22 20.59 19.69
CA THR A 27 0.86 19.18 19.45
C THR A 27 -0.51 18.76 19.99
N PHE A 28 -1.00 19.34 21.09
CA PHE A 28 -2.35 19.03 21.59
C PHE A 28 -3.42 19.83 20.84
N SER A 29 -3.18 21.12 20.59
CA SER A 29 -4.12 21.97 19.86
C SER A 29 -4.22 21.60 18.38
N ASP A 30 -3.15 21.15 17.74
CA ASP A 30 -3.18 20.62 16.37
C ASP A 30 -3.93 19.28 16.33
N LYS A 31 -3.66 18.36 17.27
CA LYS A 31 -4.41 17.08 17.36
C LYS A 31 -5.88 17.28 17.72
N LEU A 32 -6.19 18.27 18.54
CA LEU A 32 -7.56 18.63 18.92
C LEU A 32 -8.25 19.34 17.76
N ASN A 33 -7.58 20.23 17.03
CA ASN A 33 -8.13 20.87 15.84
C ASN A 33 -8.34 19.84 14.73
N ASP A 34 -7.42 18.90 14.50
CA ASP A 34 -7.64 17.79 13.56
C ASP A 34 -8.83 16.92 13.99
N ALA A 35 -8.98 16.63 15.29
CA ALA A 35 -10.10 15.84 15.80
C ALA A 35 -11.44 16.60 15.80
N VAL A 36 -11.42 17.93 15.85
CA VAL A 36 -12.61 18.80 15.89
C VAL A 36 -13.00 19.31 14.50
N THR A 37 -12.05 19.38 13.56
CA THR A 37 -12.29 19.87 12.19
C THR A 37 -12.41 18.76 11.16
N ASP A 38 -11.81 17.58 11.39
CA ASP A 38 -11.86 16.48 10.43
C ASP A 38 -12.88 15.40 10.83
N ASP A 39 -14.14 15.62 10.43
CA ASP A 39 -15.20 14.60 10.43
C ASP A 39 -15.01 13.57 9.28
N THR A 40 -13.83 13.55 8.67
CA THR A 40 -13.48 12.69 7.53
C THR A 40 -12.48 11.62 7.96
N GLY A 41 -12.68 10.37 7.52
CA GLY A 41 -11.74 9.28 7.82
C GLY A 41 -10.32 9.49 7.30
N TYR A 42 -10.07 10.57 6.55
CA TYR A 42 -8.79 10.88 5.96
C TYR A 42 -7.74 11.33 6.99
N ALA A 43 -8.06 12.08 8.05
CA ALA A 43 -7.07 12.37 9.11
C ALA A 43 -6.60 11.09 9.82
N SER A 44 -7.52 10.16 10.11
CA SER A 44 -7.19 8.89 10.76
C SER A 44 -6.22 8.06 9.90
N LEU A 45 -6.51 7.94 8.59
CA LEU A 45 -5.63 7.27 7.64
C LEU A 45 -4.26 7.93 7.55
N LEU A 46 -4.21 9.26 7.48
CA LEU A 46 -2.94 9.97 7.37
C LEU A 46 -2.08 9.76 8.62
N ASN A 47 -2.69 9.69 9.80
CA ASN A 47 -2.00 9.33 11.03
C ASN A 47 -1.49 7.89 11.01
N GLU A 48 -2.26 6.92 10.50
CA GLU A 48 -1.80 5.54 10.30
C GLU A 48 -0.57 5.50 9.38
N ILE A 49 -0.64 6.14 8.21
CA ILE A 49 0.46 6.22 7.23
C ILE A 49 1.71 6.87 7.84
N ASN A 50 1.55 7.96 8.59
CA ASN A 50 2.68 8.65 9.22
C ASN A 50 3.40 7.79 10.27
N ASN A 51 2.73 6.78 10.83
CA ASN A 51 3.30 5.84 11.78
C ASN A 51 3.94 4.60 11.11
N GLU A 52 3.77 4.41 9.80
CA GLU A 52 4.42 3.33 9.07
C GLU A 52 5.95 3.53 8.97
N PRO A 53 6.71 2.44 8.74
CA PRO A 53 8.12 2.51 8.39
C PRO A 53 8.35 3.49 7.24
N LYS A 54 9.50 4.18 7.27
CA LYS A 54 9.83 5.22 6.29
C LYS A 54 9.75 4.71 4.84
N ASP A 55 10.12 3.45 4.63
CA ASP A 55 10.21 2.83 3.31
C ASP A 55 8.83 2.48 2.71
N ASP A 56 7.79 2.37 3.55
CA ASP A 56 6.41 2.08 3.11
C ASP A 56 5.56 3.35 2.95
N ARG A 57 5.81 4.33 3.82
CA ARG A 57 5.01 5.55 3.98
C ARG A 57 4.75 6.33 2.69
N GLU A 58 5.76 6.45 1.83
CA GLU A 58 5.66 7.30 0.62
C GLU A 58 4.66 6.72 -0.39
N GLU A 59 4.68 5.41 -0.60
CA GLU A 59 3.75 4.73 -1.51
C GLU A 59 2.32 4.70 -0.96
N ASP A 60 2.16 4.67 0.36
CA ASP A 60 0.86 4.75 1.01
C ASP A 60 0.29 6.17 1.06
N ARG A 61 1.15 7.20 1.12
CA ARG A 61 0.74 8.58 0.90
C ARG A 61 0.21 8.80 -0.52
N LYS A 62 0.88 8.26 -1.55
CA LYS A 62 0.38 8.34 -2.94
C LYS A 62 -1.00 7.70 -3.08
N LEU A 63 -1.20 6.53 -2.47
CA LEU A 63 -2.51 5.87 -2.45
C LEU A 63 -3.57 6.75 -1.77
N TYR A 64 -3.25 7.32 -0.61
CA TYR A 64 -4.13 8.25 0.09
C TYR A 64 -4.55 9.44 -0.77
N GLU A 65 -3.60 10.07 -1.48
CA GLU A 65 -3.89 11.22 -2.35
C GLU A 65 -4.82 10.84 -3.51
N VAL A 66 -4.61 9.68 -4.13
CA VAL A 66 -5.46 9.16 -5.20
C VAL A 66 -6.88 8.88 -4.68
N LEU A 67 -7.01 8.20 -3.54
CA LEU A 67 -8.31 7.88 -2.96
C LEU A 67 -9.09 9.15 -2.56
N LYS A 68 -8.40 10.12 -1.98
CA LYS A 68 -8.95 11.44 -1.65
C LYS A 68 -9.43 12.17 -2.88
N TYR A 69 -8.63 12.19 -3.94
CA TYR A 69 -8.98 12.83 -5.20
C TYR A 69 -10.23 12.20 -5.84
N HIS A 70 -10.38 10.88 -5.74
CA HIS A 70 -11.53 10.14 -6.27
C HIS A 70 -12.74 10.05 -5.33
N GLY A 71 -12.66 10.68 -4.15
CA GLY A 71 -13.79 10.74 -3.20
C GLY A 71 -14.15 9.38 -2.58
N PHE A 72 -13.19 8.48 -2.39
CA PHE A 72 -13.44 7.20 -1.73
C PHE A 72 -13.87 7.44 -0.27
N ASP A 73 -14.83 6.66 0.26
CA ASP A 73 -15.22 6.83 1.65
C ASP A 73 -14.26 6.10 2.59
N CYS A 74 -13.47 6.90 3.31
CA CYS A 74 -12.49 6.43 4.28
C CYS A 74 -13.00 6.45 5.72
N LYS A 75 -14.22 6.95 5.97
CA LYS A 75 -14.70 7.26 7.32
C LYS A 75 -14.81 6.02 8.19
N GLY A 76 -14.11 6.03 9.33
CA GLY A 76 -14.14 4.92 10.30
C GLY A 76 -13.41 3.65 9.86
N HIS A 77 -12.61 3.72 8.79
CA HIS A 77 -11.89 2.58 8.25
C HIS A 77 -10.37 2.73 8.41
N SER A 78 -9.69 1.64 8.74
CA SER A 78 -8.22 1.58 8.78
C SER A 78 -7.63 1.53 7.37
N LEU A 79 -6.34 1.87 7.22
CA LEU A 79 -5.63 1.82 5.94
C LEU A 79 -5.68 0.43 5.32
N GLN A 80 -5.55 -0.59 6.17
CA GLN A 80 -5.67 -1.99 5.79
C GLN A 80 -7.04 -2.32 5.18
N TRP A 81 -8.11 -1.84 5.81
CA TRP A 81 -9.46 -2.05 5.29
C TRP A 81 -9.62 -1.34 3.95
N VAL A 82 -9.16 -0.09 3.86
CA VAL A 82 -9.24 0.71 2.63
C VAL A 82 -8.49 0.04 1.47
N LYS A 83 -7.26 -0.42 1.69
CA LYS A 83 -6.48 -1.17 0.68
C LYS A 83 -7.22 -2.41 0.18
N GLY A 84 -7.99 -3.08 1.04
CA GLY A 84 -8.80 -4.25 0.67
C GLY A 84 -10.14 -3.94 -0.01
N HIS A 85 -10.69 -2.74 0.15
CA HIS A 85 -12.08 -2.42 -0.23
C HIS A 85 -12.22 -1.27 -1.23
N CYS A 86 -11.13 -0.59 -1.59
CA CYS A 86 -11.18 0.50 -2.58
C CYS A 86 -11.36 0.03 -4.04
N GLY A 87 -11.36 -1.28 -4.30
CA GLY A 87 -11.65 -1.84 -5.63
C GLY A 87 -10.60 -1.54 -6.69
N LEU A 88 -9.44 -0.99 -6.30
CA LEU A 88 -8.36 -0.68 -7.21
C LEU A 88 -7.65 -1.96 -7.65
N VAL A 89 -7.70 -2.23 -8.96
CA VAL A 89 -6.94 -3.31 -9.59
C VAL A 89 -5.63 -2.73 -10.09
N THR A 90 -4.54 -3.06 -9.39
CA THR A 90 -3.18 -2.58 -9.70
C THR A 90 -2.18 -3.72 -9.52
N PHE A 91 -1.02 -3.61 -10.17
CA PHE A 91 0.08 -4.54 -9.95
C PHE A 91 1.38 -3.77 -9.65
N PRO A 92 2.11 -4.14 -8.58
CA PRO A 92 1.70 -5.06 -7.52
C PRO A 92 0.44 -4.56 -6.79
N PRO A 93 -0.34 -5.45 -6.16
CA PRO A 93 -1.53 -5.03 -5.41
C PRO A 93 -1.19 -3.97 -4.37
N ILE A 94 -2.01 -2.93 -4.22
CA ILE A 94 -1.82 -1.83 -3.25
C ILE A 94 -1.72 -2.27 -1.78
N THR A 95 -2.17 -3.48 -1.50
CA THR A 95 -2.13 -4.13 -0.20
C THR A 95 -0.74 -4.69 0.15
N VAL A 96 0.12 -4.87 -0.85
CA VAL A 96 1.53 -5.24 -0.67
C VAL A 96 2.30 -4.07 -0.01
N PRO A 97 3.29 -4.33 0.86
CA PRO A 97 4.08 -3.27 1.49
C PRO A 97 4.67 -2.25 0.50
N GLY A 98 4.73 -0.99 0.90
CA GLY A 98 5.19 0.11 0.06
C GLY A 98 6.62 -0.04 -0.44
N HIS A 99 7.53 -0.62 0.35
CA HIS A 99 8.91 -0.88 -0.09
C HIS A 99 8.98 -1.89 -1.25
N ILE A 100 8.10 -2.90 -1.25
CA ILE A 100 8.00 -3.89 -2.33
C ILE A 100 7.42 -3.23 -3.59
N ARG A 101 6.38 -2.41 -3.45
CA ARG A 101 5.80 -1.63 -4.58
C ARG A 101 6.84 -0.66 -5.16
N THR A 102 7.61 0.01 -4.30
CA THR A 102 8.73 0.88 -4.70
C THR A 102 9.78 0.12 -5.49
N ALA A 103 10.16 -1.07 -5.02
CA ALA A 103 11.17 -1.87 -5.69
C ALA A 103 10.69 -2.38 -7.06
N TYR A 104 9.42 -2.79 -7.19
CA TYR A 104 8.80 -3.08 -8.49
C TYR A 104 8.87 -1.87 -9.43
N ASN A 105 8.46 -0.69 -8.94
CA ASN A 105 8.48 0.55 -9.71
C ASN A 105 9.90 0.88 -10.19
N ASN A 106 10.91 0.65 -9.36
CA ASN A 106 12.30 0.83 -9.74
C ASN A 106 12.73 -0.17 -10.83
N TYR A 107 12.33 -1.44 -10.73
CA TYR A 107 12.65 -2.42 -11.77
C TYR A 107 12.04 -2.06 -13.12
N ILE A 108 10.75 -1.74 -13.17
CA ILE A 108 10.08 -1.40 -14.43
C ILE A 108 10.65 -0.12 -15.05
N ASN A 109 10.97 0.88 -14.22
CA ASN A 109 11.57 2.14 -14.70
C ASN A 109 12.97 1.94 -15.27
N ASN A 110 13.72 0.97 -14.74
CA ASN A 110 15.07 0.64 -15.20
C ASN A 110 15.12 -0.31 -16.42
N LEU A 111 13.97 -0.85 -16.87
CA LEU A 111 13.94 -1.66 -18.08
C LEU A 111 14.35 -0.82 -19.30
N PRO A 112 15.13 -1.37 -20.24
CA PRO A 112 15.56 -0.71 -21.47
C PRO A 112 14.42 -0.70 -22.50
N LEU A 113 13.29 -0.12 -22.13
CA LEU A 113 12.03 -0.06 -22.89
C LEU A 113 11.52 1.38 -22.97
N SER A 114 10.70 1.68 -23.98
CA SER A 114 9.99 2.95 -24.07
C SER A 114 8.96 3.08 -22.94
N THR A 115 8.49 4.30 -22.68
CA THR A 115 7.41 4.54 -21.71
C THR A 115 6.13 3.78 -22.09
N GLU A 116 5.81 3.70 -23.37
CA GLU A 116 4.63 2.98 -23.88
C GLU A 116 4.76 1.46 -23.65
N GLU A 117 5.94 0.89 -23.89
CA GLU A 117 6.22 -0.52 -23.64
C GLU A 117 6.13 -0.85 -22.14
N LYS A 118 6.67 0.02 -21.27
CA LYS A 118 6.56 -0.11 -19.80
C LYS A 118 5.11 -0.03 -19.33
N ALA A 119 4.34 0.92 -19.87
CA ALA A 119 2.92 1.07 -19.57
C ALA A 119 2.13 -0.18 -20.00
N LYS A 120 2.45 -0.74 -21.17
CA LYS A 120 1.85 -1.99 -21.64
C LYS A 120 2.13 -3.16 -20.69
N ILE A 121 3.39 -3.37 -20.28
CA ILE A 121 3.74 -4.42 -19.31
C ILE A 121 2.96 -4.23 -18.00
N SER A 122 2.92 -3.00 -17.48
CA SER A 122 2.19 -2.70 -16.23
C SER A 122 0.70 -3.01 -16.35
N PHE A 123 0.11 -2.65 -17.49
CA PHE A 123 -1.30 -2.89 -17.78
C PHE A 123 -1.62 -4.37 -17.95
N ASP A 124 -0.79 -5.11 -18.70
CA ASP A 124 -0.95 -6.55 -18.89
C ASP A 124 -0.91 -7.26 -17.52
N LEU A 125 0.08 -6.94 -16.67
CA LEU A 125 0.22 -7.53 -15.33
C LEU A 125 -0.98 -7.21 -14.42
N ALA A 126 -1.46 -5.96 -14.43
CA ALA A 126 -2.65 -5.57 -13.67
C ALA A 126 -3.91 -6.30 -14.16
N THR A 127 -4.05 -6.48 -15.47
CA THR A 127 -5.17 -7.21 -16.08
C THR A 127 -5.15 -8.69 -15.70
N GLU A 128 -3.99 -9.33 -15.83
CA GLU A 128 -3.80 -10.73 -15.45
C GLU A 128 -4.06 -10.95 -13.95
N TYR A 129 -3.58 -10.05 -13.09
CA TYR A 129 -3.94 -10.06 -11.66
C TYR A 129 -5.45 -9.93 -11.46
N GLY A 130 -6.11 -8.99 -12.14
CA GLY A 130 -7.56 -8.80 -12.11
C GLY A 130 -8.34 -10.05 -12.53
N LEU A 131 -7.86 -10.77 -13.55
CA LEU A 131 -8.43 -12.05 -13.98
C LEU A 131 -8.18 -13.16 -12.97
N TYR A 132 -6.98 -13.22 -12.38
CA TYR A 132 -6.62 -14.19 -11.35
C TYR A 132 -7.53 -14.08 -10.13
N ILE A 133 -7.74 -12.87 -9.57
CA ILE A 133 -8.63 -12.67 -8.42
C ILE A 133 -10.10 -12.96 -8.75
N LYS A 134 -10.53 -12.67 -9.99
CA LYS A 134 -11.88 -12.99 -10.46
C LYS A 134 -12.12 -14.51 -10.49
N ASN A 135 -11.13 -15.26 -10.93
CA ASN A 135 -11.19 -16.72 -11.00
C ASN A 135 -10.95 -17.38 -9.63
N ASN A 136 -10.33 -16.67 -8.70
CA ASN A 136 -9.98 -17.12 -7.35
C ASN A 136 -10.47 -16.10 -6.31
N PRO A 137 -11.79 -15.96 -6.07
CA PRO A 137 -12.35 -14.87 -5.26
C PRO A 137 -11.85 -14.86 -3.80
N ASN A 138 -11.46 -16.02 -3.27
CA ASN A 138 -10.89 -16.14 -1.92
C ASN A 138 -9.41 -15.70 -1.86
N ALA A 139 -8.74 -15.54 -3.01
CA ALA A 139 -7.31 -15.22 -3.09
C ALA A 139 -7.00 -13.71 -3.00
N ALA A 140 -7.97 -12.84 -3.27
CA ALA A 140 -7.75 -11.39 -3.30
C ALA A 140 -7.20 -10.84 -1.96
N ILE A 141 -7.64 -11.42 -0.84
CA ILE A 141 -7.20 -11.06 0.51
C ILE A 141 -5.96 -11.87 0.95
N SER A 142 -5.71 -13.05 0.40
CA SER A 142 -4.54 -13.87 0.81
C SER A 142 -3.26 -13.49 0.06
N VAL A 143 -3.36 -13.18 -1.23
CA VAL A 143 -2.24 -12.73 -2.10
C VAL A 143 -1.58 -11.45 -1.59
N SER A 144 -2.32 -10.68 -0.81
CA SER A 144 -1.93 -9.36 -0.32
C SER A 144 -1.17 -9.37 1.00
N TYR A 145 -1.31 -10.40 1.82
CA TYR A 145 -0.71 -10.47 3.17
C TYR A 145 0.21 -11.67 3.38
N ASN A 146 0.22 -12.62 2.43
CA ASN A 146 1.10 -13.77 2.49
C ASN A 146 2.09 -13.74 1.32
N THR A 147 3.37 -13.68 1.67
CA THR A 147 4.50 -13.82 0.74
C THR A 147 4.34 -15.03 -0.17
N ASP A 148 3.88 -16.18 0.34
CA ASP A 148 3.69 -17.39 -0.45
C ASP A 148 2.58 -17.22 -1.50
N SER A 149 1.46 -16.61 -1.13
CA SER A 149 0.39 -16.32 -2.08
C SER A 149 0.82 -15.30 -3.15
N MET A 150 1.70 -14.35 -2.80
CA MET A 150 2.29 -13.45 -3.77
C MET A 150 3.25 -14.18 -4.71
N LYS A 151 4.05 -15.13 -4.21
CA LYS A 151 4.89 -16.01 -5.03
C LYS A 151 4.06 -16.86 -5.98
N GLU A 152 2.94 -17.42 -5.52
CA GLU A 152 1.99 -18.14 -6.37
C GLU A 152 1.43 -17.25 -7.49
N LEU A 153 1.06 -16.00 -7.19
CA LEU A 153 0.65 -15.03 -8.20
C LEU A 153 1.77 -14.77 -9.22
N ILE A 154 3.00 -14.51 -8.77
CA ILE A 154 4.13 -14.28 -9.69
C ILE A 154 4.36 -15.52 -10.56
N ASN A 155 4.32 -16.73 -10.01
CA ASN A 155 4.43 -17.97 -10.78
C ASN A 155 3.32 -18.10 -11.82
N HIS A 156 2.08 -17.73 -11.48
CA HIS A 156 0.98 -17.69 -12.44
C HIS A 156 1.25 -16.71 -13.57
N LEU A 157 1.69 -15.49 -13.26
CA LEU A 157 2.03 -14.46 -14.25
C LEU A 157 3.21 -14.89 -15.15
N MET A 158 4.22 -15.54 -14.57
CA MET A 158 5.34 -16.11 -15.33
C MET A 158 4.87 -17.19 -16.30
N ASN A 159 4.02 -18.11 -15.85
CA ASN A 159 3.45 -19.16 -16.71
C ASN A 159 2.60 -18.57 -17.85
N ASN A 160 1.80 -17.54 -17.56
CA ASN A 160 1.02 -16.87 -18.62
C ASN A 160 1.94 -16.13 -19.60
N ASN A 161 3.03 -15.52 -19.11
CA ASN A 161 4.01 -14.86 -19.97
C ASN A 161 4.68 -15.84 -20.95
N GLU A 162 4.87 -17.12 -20.59
CA GLU A 162 5.42 -18.13 -21.50
C GLU A 162 4.58 -18.36 -22.77
N ASN A 163 3.30 -17.97 -22.78
CA ASN A 163 2.47 -18.01 -24.00
C ASN A 163 3.02 -17.10 -25.12
N TYR A 164 3.81 -16.09 -24.76
CA TYR A 164 4.42 -15.16 -25.72
C TYR A 164 5.82 -15.58 -26.20
N ASN A 165 6.40 -16.65 -25.64
CA ASN A 165 7.75 -17.13 -25.95
C ASN A 165 7.91 -17.54 -27.43
N ASN A 166 6.83 -18.00 -28.07
CA ASN A 166 6.82 -18.38 -29.48
C ASN A 166 6.39 -17.25 -30.44
N SER A 167 6.29 -16.01 -29.96
CA SER A 167 5.90 -14.90 -30.83
C SER A 167 6.96 -14.63 -31.89
N LYS A 168 6.52 -14.52 -33.15
CA LYS A 168 7.40 -14.20 -34.30
C LYS A 168 7.68 -12.71 -34.43
N ASP A 169 6.98 -11.88 -33.66
CA ASP A 169 7.13 -10.43 -33.67
C ASP A 169 8.19 -9.99 -32.65
N PHE A 170 9.18 -9.21 -33.12
CA PHE A 170 10.29 -8.73 -32.31
C PHE A 170 9.83 -7.87 -31.13
N SER A 171 8.81 -7.03 -31.33
CA SER A 171 8.26 -6.19 -30.26
C SER A 171 7.64 -7.05 -29.15
N SER A 172 6.82 -8.02 -29.54
CA SER A 172 6.22 -9.00 -28.62
C SER A 172 7.26 -9.82 -27.85
N MET A 173 8.33 -10.26 -28.52
CA MET A 173 9.40 -11.03 -27.89
C MET A 173 10.21 -10.19 -26.90
N ARG A 174 10.49 -8.92 -27.25
CA ARG A 174 11.15 -7.97 -26.35
C ARG A 174 10.31 -7.67 -25.11
N ILE A 175 8.99 -7.50 -25.26
CA ILE A 175 8.06 -7.35 -24.14
C ILE A 175 8.08 -8.61 -23.26
N TYR A 176 7.98 -9.80 -23.87
CA TYR A 176 8.05 -11.08 -23.16
C TYR A 176 9.31 -11.21 -22.29
N GLU A 177 10.50 -10.98 -22.86
CA GLU A 177 11.78 -11.12 -22.17
C GLU A 177 11.89 -10.14 -20.99
N ASN A 178 11.47 -8.89 -21.20
CA ASN A 178 11.54 -7.86 -20.17
C ASN A 178 10.51 -8.09 -19.06
N THR A 179 9.30 -8.56 -19.38
CA THR A 179 8.31 -9.00 -18.38
C THR A 179 8.86 -10.16 -17.54
N LYS A 180 9.55 -11.12 -18.17
CA LYS A 180 10.18 -12.24 -17.46
C LYS A 180 11.29 -11.77 -16.51
N ILE A 181 12.15 -10.84 -16.95
CA ILE A 181 13.18 -10.23 -16.10
C ILE A 181 12.54 -9.50 -14.90
N LEU A 182 11.49 -8.71 -15.16
CA LEU A 182 10.76 -7.98 -14.13
C LEU A 182 10.17 -8.93 -13.08
N LEU A 183 9.47 -9.99 -13.51
CA LEU A 183 8.85 -10.96 -12.61
C LEU A 183 9.88 -11.77 -11.82
N ASN A 184 11.02 -12.14 -12.43
CA ASN A 184 12.13 -12.80 -11.73
C ASN A 184 12.74 -11.90 -10.65
N ASN A 185 13.02 -10.64 -10.99
CA ASN A 185 13.55 -9.68 -10.03
C ASN A 185 12.56 -9.47 -8.88
N PHE A 186 11.27 -9.42 -9.19
CA PHE A 186 10.22 -9.25 -8.19
C PHE A 186 10.09 -10.48 -7.28
N MET A 187 10.19 -11.70 -7.82
CA MET A 187 10.25 -12.94 -7.06
C MET A 187 11.41 -12.95 -6.06
N ASN A 188 12.57 -12.43 -6.46
CA ASN A 188 13.77 -12.40 -5.59
C ASN A 188 13.59 -11.51 -4.36
N ILE A 189 12.80 -10.43 -4.44
CA ILE A 189 12.53 -9.56 -3.28
C ILE A 189 11.63 -10.26 -2.26
N LEU A 190 10.80 -11.22 -2.71
CA LEU A 190 9.91 -11.96 -1.84
C LEU A 190 10.59 -13.14 -1.11
N ASN A 191 11.87 -13.41 -1.39
CA ASN A 191 12.66 -14.49 -0.76
C ASN A 191 13.59 -13.93 0.32
#